data_AF-A0A1S8MNW6-F1
#
_entry.id   AF-A0A1S8MNW6-F1
#
_cell.length_a   1.000
_cell.length_b   1.000
_cell.length_c   1.000
_cell.angle_alpha   90.00
_cell.angle_beta   90.00
_cell.angle_gamma   90.00
#
_symmetry.space_group_name_H-M   'P 1'
#
loop_
_entity.id
_entity.type
_entity.pdbx_description
1 polymer ?
#
loop_
_entity_poly.entity_id
_entity_poly.type
_entity_poly.pdbx_seq_one_letter_code
_entity_poly.pdbx_strand_id
1 'polypeptide(L)'
;MLNLLPTLESSSNIVVYASDETGISVESDNHYSWSPVGHPPILEKNARHEGVNIIGSTAILNGYHIVNDIYPSSKSITTKEVKAHIQHLLDINEGKKVVIFLDNARFHKSLEMQKFLL
;
A
#
# COMPACT_ATOMS: atom_id res chain seq x y z
N MET A 1 -3.36 2.34 38.23
CA MET A 1 -4.23 1.56 37.33
C MET A 1 -3.78 1.86 35.91
N LEU A 2 -3.32 0.86 35.17
CA LEU A 2 -3.06 1.02 33.73
C LEU A 2 -4.44 1.08 33.05
N ASN A 3 -4.80 2.24 32.51
CA ASN A 3 -5.98 2.36 31.66
C ASN A 3 -5.68 1.59 30.36
N LEU A 4 -6.24 0.38 30.26
CA LEU A 4 -6.25 -0.35 29.01
C LEU A 4 -7.15 0.42 28.03
N LEU A 5 -6.63 0.70 26.84
CA LEU A 5 -7.44 1.23 25.75
C LEU A 5 -8.46 0.15 25.33
N PRO A 6 -9.66 0.55 24.88
CA PRO A 6 -10.63 -0.40 24.34
C PRO A 6 -10.00 -1.23 23.22
N THR A 7 -10.20 -2.55 23.24
CA THR A 7 -9.79 -3.44 22.15
C THR A 7 -10.54 -3.05 20.89
N LEU A 8 -9.82 -2.91 19.77
CA LEU A 8 -10.43 -2.70 18.47
C LEU A 8 -11.00 -4.04 17.99
N GLU A 9 -12.32 -4.17 18.01
CA GLU A 9 -13.03 -5.38 17.59
C GLU A 9 -13.81 -5.16 16.29
N SER A 10 -13.98 -6.25 15.54
CA SER A 10 -14.86 -6.30 14.36
C SER A 10 -16.28 -5.89 14.75
N SER A 11 -16.82 -4.85 14.11
CA SER A 11 -18.23 -4.48 14.25
C SER A 11 -18.80 -4.03 12.91
N SER A 12 -20.12 -3.95 12.81
CA SER A 12 -20.80 -3.47 11.59
C SER A 12 -20.44 -2.01 11.25
N ASN A 13 -20.04 -1.24 12.26
CA ASN A 13 -19.87 0.22 12.17
C ASN A 13 -18.39 0.64 12.14
N ILE A 14 -17.45 -0.31 12.19
CA ILE A 14 -16.01 -0.03 12.15
C ILE A 14 -15.38 -0.92 11.08
N VAL A 15 -14.54 -0.33 10.24
CA VAL A 15 -13.67 -1.05 9.31
C VAL A 15 -12.21 -0.73 9.64
N VAL A 16 -11.37 -1.76 9.58
CA VAL A 16 -9.96 -1.67 9.93
C VAL A 16 -9.13 -2.14 8.76
N TYR A 17 -8.35 -1.24 8.17
CA TYR A 17 -7.47 -1.52 7.05
C TYR A 17 -6.01 -1.58 7.50
N ALA A 18 -5.26 -2.54 6.96
CA ALA A 18 -3.81 -2.42 6.84
C ALA A 18 -3.51 -1.92 5.43
N SER A 19 -2.78 -0.80 5.34
CA SER A 19 -2.48 -0.13 4.08
C SER A 19 -0.98 0.01 3.87
N ASP A 20 -0.54 -0.20 2.64
CA ASP A 20 0.86 -0.07 2.23
C ASP A 20 0.97 0.28 0.74
N GLU A 21 2.14 0.78 0.35
CA GLU A 21 2.50 1.06 -1.02
C GLU A 21 3.45 0.00 -1.58
N THR A 22 3.20 -0.44 -2.82
CA THR A 22 4.10 -1.37 -3.50
C THR A 22 4.29 -1.01 -4.97
N GLY A 23 5.48 -1.28 -5.52
CA GLY A 23 5.78 -1.15 -6.93
C GLY A 23 5.91 -2.51 -7.58
N ILE A 24 5.26 -2.71 -8.73
CA ILE A 24 5.42 -3.91 -9.56
C ILE A 24 5.98 -3.47 -10.90
N SER A 25 7.15 -4.01 -11.27
CA SER A 25 7.80 -3.74 -12.55
C SER A 25 7.76 -4.96 -13.47
N VAL A 26 7.75 -4.72 -14.77
CA VAL A 26 8.01 -5.75 -15.78
C VAL A 26 9.49 -6.09 -15.71
N GLU A 27 9.79 -7.19 -15.02
CA GLU A 27 11.16 -7.69 -14.90
C GLU A 27 11.45 -8.79 -15.93
N SER A 28 12.73 -9.06 -16.17
CA SER A 28 13.14 -10.25 -16.92
C SER A 28 12.84 -11.49 -16.09
N ASP A 29 12.05 -12.42 -16.64
CA ASP A 29 11.83 -13.73 -16.01
C ASP A 29 13.07 -14.63 -16.20
N ASN A 30 14.08 -14.41 -15.38
CA ASN A 30 15.34 -15.15 -15.42
C ASN A 30 15.35 -16.31 -14.43
N HIS A 31 14.30 -17.14 -14.42
CA HIS A 31 14.15 -18.23 -13.45
C HIS A 31 15.28 -19.28 -13.50
N TYR A 32 15.83 -19.52 -14.70
CA TYR A 32 16.98 -20.39 -14.90
C TYR A 32 18.01 -19.72 -15.79
N SER A 33 19.28 -19.85 -15.43
CA SER A 33 20.41 -19.40 -16.25
C SER A 33 21.45 -20.51 -16.35
N TRP A 34 22.21 -20.51 -17.45
CA TRP A 34 23.28 -21.47 -17.68
C TRP A 34 24.53 -20.75 -18.13
N SER A 35 25.69 -21.24 -17.71
CA SER A 35 26.99 -20.76 -18.18
C SER A 35 28.03 -21.89 -18.12
N PRO A 36 29.06 -21.84 -19.00
CA PRO A 36 30.17 -22.78 -18.95
C PRO A 36 30.92 -22.74 -17.61
N VAL A 37 31.55 -23.86 -17.25
CA VAL A 37 32.41 -23.93 -16.05
C VAL A 37 33.50 -22.85 -16.13
N GLY A 38 33.64 -22.09 -15.04
CA GLY A 38 34.59 -20.96 -14.95
C GLY A 38 34.06 -19.62 -15.46
N HIS A 39 32.81 -19.57 -15.96
CA HIS A 39 32.18 -18.34 -16.44
C HIS A 39 30.87 -18.13 -15.67
N PRO A 40 30.67 -17.00 -14.97
CA PRO A 40 29.39 -16.73 -14.32
C PRO A 40 28.30 -16.43 -15.36
N PRO A 41 27.03 -16.82 -15.11
CA PRO A 41 25.93 -16.50 -16.01
C PRO A 41 25.68 -14.99 -16.05
N ILE A 42 25.53 -14.46 -17.26
CA ILE A 42 25.14 -13.05 -17.46
C ILE A 42 23.62 -12.98 -17.37
N LEU A 43 23.11 -12.38 -16.31
CA LEU A 43 21.68 -12.13 -16.13
C LEU A 43 21.32 -10.79 -16.77
N GLU A 44 20.50 -10.82 -17.81
CA GLU A 44 19.94 -9.60 -18.38
C GLU A 44 18.90 -9.02 -17.42
N LYS A 45 19.21 -7.87 -16.83
CA LYS A 45 18.23 -7.08 -16.10
C LYS A 45 17.49 -6.18 -17.10
N ASN A 46 16.19 -6.39 -17.26
CA ASN A 46 15.32 -5.39 -17.85
C ASN A 46 15.28 -4.19 -16.90
N ALA A 47 16.10 -3.18 -17.17
CA ALA A 47 16.10 -1.90 -16.44
C ALA A 47 14.97 -0.97 -16.90
N ARG A 48 13.91 -1.53 -17.50
CA ARG A 48 12.78 -0.73 -17.98
C ARG A 48 11.96 -0.29 -16.79
N HIS A 49 11.68 1.00 -16.69
CA HIS A 49 10.74 1.55 -15.71
C HIS A 49 9.29 1.32 -16.15
N GLU A 50 8.99 0.16 -16.73
CA GLU A 50 7.64 -0.23 -17.16
C GLU A 50 6.99 -1.02 -16.03
N GLY A 51 5.82 -0.59 -15.56
CA GLY A 51 5.18 -1.18 -14.41
C GLY A 51 4.09 -0.30 -13.81
N VAL A 52 3.74 -0.58 -12.57
CA VAL A 52 2.74 0.17 -11.80
C VAL A 52 3.19 0.36 -10.35
N ASN A 53 2.78 1.49 -9.77
CA ASN A 53 2.83 1.71 -8.34
C ASN A 53 1.40 1.57 -7.81
N ILE A 54 1.23 0.89 -6.68
CA ILE A 54 -0.05 0.51 -6.11
C ILE A 54 -0.10 1.02 -4.68
N ILE A 55 -1.22 1.64 -4.30
CA ILE A 55 -1.60 1.85 -2.90
C ILE A 55 -2.68 0.80 -2.61
N GLY A 56 -2.42 -0.08 -1.66
CA GLY A 56 -3.31 -1.20 -1.34
C GLY A 56 -3.76 -1.17 0.10
N SER A 57 -5.06 -1.34 0.33
CA SER A 57 -5.69 -1.42 1.65
C SER A 57 -6.47 -2.72 1.79
N THR A 58 -6.11 -3.54 2.77
CA THR A 58 -6.83 -4.79 3.08
C THR A 58 -7.53 -4.69 4.42
N ALA A 59 -8.83 -4.95 4.44
CA ALA A 59 -9.60 -4.99 5.68
C ALA A 59 -9.18 -6.20 6.52
N ILE A 60 -8.65 -6.01 7.71
CA ILE A 60 -8.05 -7.11 8.50
C ILE A 60 -8.98 -7.74 9.53
N LEU A 61 -10.12 -7.10 9.80
CA LEU A 61 -11.09 -7.55 10.82
C LEU A 61 -12.44 -8.01 10.23
N ASN A 62 -12.79 -7.55 9.02
CA ASN A 62 -14.12 -7.76 8.43
C ASN A 62 -13.99 -8.23 6.97
N GLY A 63 -14.01 -9.54 6.75
CA GLY A 63 -14.23 -10.13 5.42
C GLY A 63 -13.12 -9.90 4.37
N TYR A 64 -11.94 -9.39 4.77
CA TYR A 64 -10.76 -9.25 3.91
C TYR A 64 -11.02 -8.50 2.59
N HIS A 65 -11.89 -7.49 2.62
CA HIS A 65 -12.10 -6.62 1.47
C HIS A 65 -10.81 -5.87 1.11
N ILE A 66 -10.42 -5.89 -0.16
CA ILE A 66 -9.19 -5.28 -0.68
C ILE A 66 -9.57 -4.12 -1.60
N VAL A 67 -8.92 -2.97 -1.40
CA VAL A 67 -9.09 -1.76 -2.22
C VAL A 67 -7.71 -1.33 -2.70
N ASN A 68 -7.56 -1.15 -4.02
CA ASN A 68 -6.30 -0.78 -4.63
C ASN A 68 -6.48 0.42 -5.56
N ASP A 69 -5.58 1.39 -5.45
CA ASP A 69 -5.40 2.42 -6.47
C ASP A 69 -4.10 2.17 -7.22
N ILE A 70 -4.18 2.15 -8.55
CA ILE A 70 -3.07 1.77 -9.43
C ILE A 70 -2.63 2.99 -10.24
N TYR A 71 -1.32 3.25 -10.21
CA TYR A 71 -0.67 4.35 -10.93
C TYR A 71 0.40 3.79 -11.86
N PRO A 72 0.69 4.45 -13.00
CA PRO A 72 1.84 4.06 -13.81
C PRO A 72 3.14 4.20 -13.01
N SER A 73 4.12 3.32 -13.25
CA SER A 73 5.45 3.34 -12.60
C SER A 73 6.18 4.68 -12.69
N SER A 74 5.93 5.44 -13.76
CA SER A 74 6.48 6.79 -13.96
C SER A 74 5.96 7.84 -12.97
N LYS A 75 4.86 7.53 -12.28
CA LYS A 75 4.25 8.39 -11.27
C LYS A 75 4.58 7.88 -9.87
N SER A 76 5.39 8.64 -9.15
CA SER A 76 5.65 8.37 -7.73
C SER A 76 4.40 8.58 -6.88
N ILE A 77 4.23 7.74 -5.86
CA ILE A 77 3.20 7.93 -4.84
C ILE A 77 3.66 9.03 -3.88
N THR A 78 2.82 10.05 -3.69
CA THR A 78 3.07 11.15 -2.77
C THR A 78 1.90 11.30 -1.80
N THR A 79 1.97 12.28 -0.91
CA THR A 79 0.85 12.65 -0.02
C THR A 79 -0.47 12.79 -0.76
N LYS A 80 -0.45 13.33 -1.99
CA LYS A 80 -1.67 13.57 -2.78
C LYS A 80 -2.38 12.27 -3.15
N GLU A 81 -1.63 11.28 -3.65
CA GLU A 81 -2.16 9.97 -4.03
C GLU A 81 -2.63 9.20 -2.79
N VAL A 82 -1.88 9.22 -1.69
CA VAL A 82 -2.30 8.59 -0.43
C VAL A 82 -3.58 9.24 0.11
N LYS A 83 -3.67 10.57 0.09
CA LYS A 83 -4.88 11.29 0.52
C LYS A 83 -6.10 10.91 -0.32
N ALA A 84 -5.93 10.80 -1.64
CA ALA A 84 -7.00 10.36 -2.54
C ALA A 84 -7.45 8.93 -2.21
N HIS A 85 -6.50 8.03 -1.92
CA HIS A 85 -6.80 6.66 -1.51
C HIS A 85 -7.58 6.61 -0.19
N ILE A 86 -7.15 7.37 0.82
CA ILE A 86 -7.86 7.43 2.11
C ILE A 86 -9.27 8.01 1.91
N GLN A 87 -9.44 9.04 1.07
CA GLN A 87 -10.77 9.57 0.74
C GLN A 87 -11.66 8.50 0.10
N HIS A 88 -11.12 7.73 -0.86
CA HIS A 88 -11.84 6.62 -1.47
C HIS A 88 -12.29 5.57 -0.42
N LEU A 89 -11.43 5.25 0.56
CA LEU A 89 -11.80 4.37 1.67
C LEU A 89 -12.92 4.92 2.56
N LEU A 90 -12.95 6.24 2.78
CA LEU A 90 -14.03 6.90 3.51
C LEU A 90 -15.35 6.83 2.72
N ASP A 91 -15.29 7.12 1.43
CA ASP A 91 -16.47 7.17 0.56
C ASP A 91 -17.17 5.80 0.45
N ILE A 92 -16.41 4.71 0.27
CA ILE A 92 -16.98 3.35 0.18
C ILE A 92 -17.45 2.80 1.54
N ASN A 93 -17.06 3.44 2.65
CA ASN A 93 -17.43 3.06 4.01
C ASN A 93 -18.27 4.15 4.69
N GLU A 94 -19.13 4.83 3.93
CA GLU A 94 -20.00 5.88 4.44
C GLU A 94 -20.75 5.44 5.70
N GLY A 95 -20.76 6.30 6.72
CA GLY A 95 -21.41 6.03 8.02
C GLY A 95 -20.63 5.09 8.95
N LYS A 96 -19.47 4.57 8.53
CA LYS A 96 -18.60 3.75 9.39
C LYS A 96 -17.39 4.54 9.85
N LYS A 97 -16.85 4.15 11.01
CA LYS A 97 -15.53 4.59 11.44
C LYS A 97 -14.46 3.79 10.68
N VAL A 98 -13.62 4.48 9.93
CA VAL A 98 -12.49 3.88 9.22
C VAL A 98 -11.24 4.04 10.08
N VAL A 99 -10.56 2.92 10.36
CA VAL A 99 -9.26 2.87 11.04
C VAL A 99 -8.25 2.32 10.05
N ILE A 100 -7.13 3.00 9.87
CA ILE A 100 -6.09 2.59 8.91
C ILE A 100 -4.77 2.47 9.66
N PHE A 101 -4.14 1.30 9.57
CA PHE A 101 -2.76 1.11 9.95
C PHE A 101 -1.87 1.45 8.75
N LEU A 102 -1.00 2.43 8.97
CA LEU A 102 0.01 2.90 8.02
C LEU A 102 1.38 2.82 8.68
N ASP A 103 2.41 2.73 7.86
CA ASP A 103 3.79 2.87 8.30
C ASP A 103 4.12 4.34 8.68
N ASN A 104 5.39 4.60 8.98
CA ASN A 104 5.88 5.91 9.38
C ASN A 104 6.50 6.74 8.22
N ALA A 105 6.14 6.46 6.97
CA ALA A 105 6.65 7.18 5.81
C ALA A 105 6.44 8.69 5.93
N ARG A 106 7.35 9.46 5.31
CA ARG A 106 7.36 10.94 5.45
C ARG A 106 6.07 11.58 4.95
N PHE A 107 5.48 11.05 3.89
CA PHE A 107 4.24 11.57 3.29
C PHE A 107 3.00 11.28 4.16
N HIS A 108 2.98 10.17 4.92
CA HIS A 108 1.94 9.87 5.93
C HIS A 108 1.91 10.88 7.09
N LYS A 109 3.06 11.47 7.41
CA LYS A 109 3.20 12.44 8.50
C LYS A 109 3.29 13.89 8.05
N SER A 110 3.11 14.15 6.76
CA SER A 110 3.18 15.50 6.21
C SER A 110 2.11 16.41 6.83
N LEU A 111 2.38 17.72 6.90
CA LEU A 111 1.41 18.69 7.44
C LEU A 111 0.08 18.67 6.68
N GLU A 112 0.14 18.45 5.37
CA GLU A 112 -1.06 18.29 4.54
C GLU A 112 -1.89 17.07 4.96
N MET A 113 -1.25 15.93 5.21
CA MET A 113 -1.94 14.73 5.69
C MET A 113 -2.52 14.94 7.09
N GLN A 114 -1.77 15.57 8.00
CA GLN A 114 -2.26 15.87 9.34
C GLN A 114 -3.51 16.77 9.30
N LYS A 115 -3.53 17.79 8.44
CA LYS A 115 -4.71 18.67 8.25
C LYS A 115 -5.90 17.95 7.63
N PHE A 116 -5.67 16.87 6.88
CA PHE A 116 -6.74 16.09 6.26
C PHE A 116 -7.37 15.11 7.26
N LEU A 117 -6.60 14.59 8.22
CA LEU A 117 -7.07 13.62 9.21
C LEU A 117 -7.68 14.26 10.48
N LEU A 118 -7.58 15.58 10.63
CA LEU A 118 -8.16 16.38 11.72
C LEU A 118 -9.54 16.93 11.34
#